data_AF-A0A6M4JE06-F1
#
_entry.id   AF-A0A6M4JE06-F1
#
_cell.length_a   1.000
_cell.length_b   1.000
_cell.length_c   1.000
_cell.angle_alpha   90.00
_cell.angle_beta   90.00
_cell.angle_gamma   90.00
#
_symmetry.space_group_name_H-M   'P 1'
#
loop_
_entity.id
_entity.type
_entity.pdbx_description
1 polymer ?
#
loop_
_entity_poly.entity_id
_entity_poly.type
_entity_poly.pdbx_seq_one_letter_code
_entity_poly.pdbx_strand_id
1 'polypeptide(L)'
;MKIYLGKSFSPYITLPYEQALMEDTNLNEDIVYFYQHENAIIIGRNQNVYEEVKVEELEKHEIELARRLSGGGAVYHDLGNINFCFITKRDKSQSYEKFLTPILDYLKNLGVNAYFKGRNDLVIDDKKFSGNAQYILGDKICHHGTILFNANLEKLGQFLIPSKLKMESKGIKSARQRVTNVIDVLEKKMSVEEFIKGMIGYFEKHYDGKVEELPEKYQPRVKEISDYVQTKDWLFKKQFPFSVSNEAKYTAGILKVKYSIKEARFENIVFEGDFLALTDHEEVIKKLINSEYNKQETRNILKSFNNLTEMFGGLEIEEILLTIYGE
;
A
#
# COMPACT_ATOMS: atom_id res chain seq x y z
N MET A 1 24.40 0.89 0.06
CA MET A 1 23.02 1.37 0.34
C MET A 1 22.96 1.95 1.75
N LYS A 2 22.03 2.87 2.04
CA LYS A 2 21.81 3.39 3.41
C LYS A 2 20.68 2.64 4.10
N ILE A 3 20.84 2.36 5.38
CA ILE A 3 19.84 1.68 6.21
C ILE A 3 19.43 2.63 7.33
N TYR A 4 18.13 2.91 7.40
CA TYR A 4 17.52 3.70 8.45
C TYR A 4 16.58 2.84 9.30
N LEU A 5 16.56 3.12 10.60
CA LEU A 5 15.60 2.53 11.54
C LEU A 5 14.74 3.63 12.15
N GLY A 6 13.43 3.49 12.06
CA GLY A 6 12.46 4.40 12.64
C GLY A 6 12.49 4.36 14.16
N LYS A 7 12.52 5.54 14.80
CA LYS A 7 12.48 5.69 16.26
C LYS A 7 11.05 5.88 16.81
N SER A 8 10.09 6.22 15.94
CA SER A 8 8.68 6.41 16.29
C SER A 8 7.85 5.23 15.82
N PHE A 9 6.80 4.90 16.58
CA PHE A 9 5.82 3.88 16.25
C PHE A 9 4.49 4.44 15.73
N SER A 10 4.41 5.75 15.46
CA SER A 10 3.22 6.36 14.86
C SER A 10 3.35 6.39 13.33
N PRO A 11 2.31 5.96 12.57
CA PRO A 11 2.28 6.09 11.12
C PRO A 11 2.29 7.56 10.67
N TYR A 12 1.94 8.50 11.56
CA TYR A 12 2.02 9.94 11.30
C TYR A 12 3.43 10.50 11.40
N ILE A 13 4.44 9.67 11.68
CA ILE A 13 5.86 10.03 11.62
C ILE A 13 6.58 9.15 10.59
N THR A 14 6.38 7.83 10.63
CA THR A 14 7.08 6.89 9.76
C THR A 14 6.72 7.06 8.28
N LEU A 15 5.43 7.19 7.93
CA LEU A 15 5.01 7.39 6.54
C LEU A 15 5.42 8.77 6.00
N PRO A 16 5.31 9.87 6.77
CA PRO A 16 5.91 11.15 6.38
C PRO A 16 7.42 11.11 6.16
N TYR A 17 8.17 10.35 6.96
CA TYR A 17 9.59 10.11 6.72
C TYR A 17 9.84 9.37 5.40
N GLU A 18 9.09 8.31 5.13
CA GLU A 18 9.14 7.58 3.85
C GLU A 18 8.91 8.53 2.66
N GLN A 19 7.91 9.40 2.75
CA GLN A 19 7.65 10.41 1.73
C GLN A 19 8.78 11.45 1.62
N ALA A 20 9.30 11.99 2.73
CA ALA A 20 10.38 12.97 2.70
C ALA A 20 11.67 12.41 2.07
N LEU A 21 11.97 11.12 2.32
CA LEU A 21 13.09 10.42 1.66
C LEU A 21 12.87 10.25 0.15
N MET A 22 11.64 9.96 -0.26
CA MET A 22 11.26 9.90 -1.68
C MET A 22 11.39 11.26 -2.36
N GLU A 23 11.03 12.36 -1.69
CA GLU A 23 11.10 13.72 -2.23
C GLU A 23 12.54 14.29 -2.34
N ASP A 24 13.53 13.75 -1.62
CA ASP A 24 14.89 14.32 -1.63
C ASP A 24 15.64 14.09 -2.95
N THR A 25 15.64 15.06 -3.85
CA THR A 25 16.33 14.97 -5.15
C THR A 25 17.85 14.84 -5.05
N ASN A 26 18.47 15.08 -3.88
CA ASN A 26 19.92 14.93 -3.68
C ASN A 26 20.31 13.50 -3.23
N LEU A 27 19.31 12.66 -2.95
CA LEU A 27 19.54 11.29 -2.56
C LEU A 27 19.82 10.43 -3.80
N ASN A 28 21.09 10.07 -3.97
CA ASN A 28 21.59 9.27 -5.11
C ASN A 28 21.85 7.79 -4.77
N GLU A 29 21.63 7.40 -3.51
CA GLU A 29 21.91 6.05 -3.02
C GLU A 29 20.60 5.31 -2.71
N ASP A 30 20.61 3.99 -2.88
CA ASP A 30 19.49 3.15 -2.44
C ASP A 30 19.35 3.21 -0.92
N ILE A 31 18.10 3.29 -0.45
CA ILE A 31 17.74 3.26 0.97
C ILE A 31 16.97 1.99 1.28
N VAL A 32 17.22 1.43 2.46
CA VAL A 32 16.28 0.60 3.20
C VAL A 32 15.84 1.35 4.45
N TYR A 33 14.54 1.52 4.66
CA TYR A 33 14.01 2.12 5.88
C TYR A 33 13.09 1.13 6.59
N PHE A 34 13.50 0.70 7.79
CA PHE A 34 12.74 -0.20 8.65
C PHE A 34 11.95 0.59 9.69
N TYR A 35 10.71 0.20 9.94
CA TYR A 35 9.85 0.81 10.96
C TYR A 35 8.75 -0.13 11.42
N GLN A 36 8.11 0.22 12.54
CA GLN A 36 6.99 -0.52 13.11
C GLN A 36 5.90 0.47 13.52
N HIS A 37 4.66 0.02 13.61
CA HIS A 37 3.60 0.83 14.21
C HIS A 37 3.06 0.13 15.44
N GLU A 38 2.72 0.87 16.49
CA GLU A 38 2.30 0.28 17.76
C GLU A 38 0.90 -0.35 17.64
N ASN A 39 -0.04 0.39 17.07
CA ASN A 39 -1.42 -0.05 16.88
C ASN A 39 -2.09 0.80 15.79
N ALA A 40 -2.02 0.36 14.54
CA ALA A 40 -2.46 1.18 13.42
C ALA A 40 -3.18 0.38 12.34
N ILE A 41 -4.10 1.03 11.63
CA ILE A 41 -4.66 0.55 10.36
C ILE A 41 -4.15 1.45 9.24
N ILE A 42 -3.52 0.84 8.25
CA ILE A 42 -2.99 1.53 7.08
C ILE A 42 -3.84 1.16 5.86
N ILE A 43 -4.57 2.14 5.34
CA ILE A 43 -5.39 1.96 4.12
C ILE A 43 -4.61 2.41 2.89
N GLY A 44 -4.91 1.78 1.74
CA GLY A 44 -4.33 2.17 0.45
C GLY A 44 -4.81 3.54 -0.03
N ARG A 45 -4.04 4.16 -0.93
CA ARG A 45 -4.32 5.49 -1.52
C ARG A 45 -5.75 5.64 -2.01
N ASN A 46 -6.31 4.59 -2.60
CA ASN A 46 -7.59 4.62 -3.32
C ASN A 46 -8.74 3.95 -2.57
N GLN A 47 -8.54 3.53 -1.32
CA GLN A 47 -9.57 2.88 -0.55
C GLN A 47 -10.52 3.86 0.15
N ASN A 48 -11.78 3.50 0.31
CA ASN A 48 -12.74 4.25 1.10
C ASN A 48 -12.67 3.80 2.56
N VAL A 49 -12.41 4.71 3.50
CA VAL A 49 -12.27 4.37 4.94
C VAL A 49 -13.50 3.61 5.46
N TYR A 50 -14.70 4.12 5.15
CA TYR A 50 -15.96 3.60 5.71
C TYR A 50 -16.34 2.22 5.15
N GLU A 51 -15.78 1.83 4.00
CA GLU A 51 -16.02 0.51 3.42
C GLU A 51 -15.01 -0.54 3.88
N GLU A 52 -13.87 -0.11 4.45
CA GLU A 52 -12.74 -0.97 4.77
C GLU A 52 -12.50 -1.13 6.26
N VAL A 53 -12.91 -0.15 7.07
CA VAL A 53 -12.57 -0.05 8.49
C VAL A 53 -13.81 0.21 9.32
N LYS A 54 -13.92 -0.49 10.45
CA LYS A 54 -14.93 -0.21 11.50
C LYS A 54 -14.51 1.02 12.28
N VAL A 55 -14.81 2.21 11.74
CA VAL A 55 -14.34 3.51 12.27
C VAL A 55 -14.72 3.70 13.75
N GLU A 56 -15.89 3.20 14.15
CA GLU A 56 -16.41 3.25 15.51
C GLU A 56 -15.58 2.44 16.53
N GLU A 57 -14.73 1.53 16.07
CA GLU A 57 -13.86 0.72 16.93
C GLU A 57 -12.47 1.35 17.12
N LEU A 58 -12.09 2.35 16.30
CA LEU A 58 -10.76 2.94 16.32
C LEU A 58 -10.46 3.67 17.63
N GLU A 59 -11.36 4.55 18.05
CA GLU A 59 -11.20 5.34 19.28
C GLU A 59 -11.20 4.43 20.52
N LYS A 60 -12.10 3.43 20.55
CA LYS A 60 -12.23 2.49 21.69
C LYS A 60 -10.97 1.65 21.92
N HIS A 61 -10.19 1.39 20.88
CA HIS A 61 -9.02 0.53 20.92
C HIS A 61 -7.73 1.30 20.67
N GLU A 62 -7.76 2.63 20.67
CA GLU A 62 -6.60 3.50 20.46
C GLU A 62 -5.82 3.14 19.18
N ILE A 63 -6.55 2.92 18.08
CA ILE A 63 -5.98 2.56 16.78
C ILE A 63 -5.79 3.81 15.93
N GLU A 64 -4.56 4.07 15.52
CA GLU A 64 -4.26 5.12 14.55
C GLU A 64 -4.67 4.69 13.13
N LEU A 65 -5.47 5.51 12.46
CA LEU A 65 -5.85 5.28 11.05
C LEU A 65 -5.01 6.17 10.15
N ALA A 66 -4.21 5.58 9.26
CA ALA A 66 -3.45 6.33 8.27
C ALA A 66 -3.72 5.86 6.85
N ARG A 67 -3.61 6.77 5.90
CA ARG A 67 -3.64 6.48 4.45
C ARG A 67 -2.24 6.63 3.88
N ARG A 68 -1.73 5.56 3.26
CA ARG A 68 -0.42 5.57 2.60
C ARG A 68 -0.51 6.06 1.15
N LEU A 69 0.64 6.43 0.60
CA LEU A 69 0.76 6.85 -0.80
C LEU A 69 0.56 5.70 -1.79
N SER A 70 0.93 4.45 -1.48
CA SER A 70 0.72 3.35 -2.43
C SER A 70 -0.73 2.88 -2.52
N GLY A 71 -1.07 2.23 -3.64
CA GLY A 71 -2.32 1.48 -3.78
C GLY A 71 -2.39 0.22 -2.90
N GLY A 72 -3.30 -0.71 -3.23
CA GLY A 72 -3.48 -1.94 -2.47
C GLY A 72 -4.52 -1.84 -1.34
N GLY A 73 -4.68 -2.95 -0.60
CA GLY A 73 -5.70 -3.10 0.44
C GLY A 73 -5.32 -2.53 1.82
N ALA A 74 -6.25 -2.64 2.75
CA ALA A 74 -6.07 -2.21 4.13
C ALA A 74 -5.32 -3.28 4.94
N VAL A 75 -4.46 -2.85 5.85
CA VAL A 75 -3.65 -3.73 6.71
C VAL A 75 -3.65 -3.22 8.15
N TYR A 76 -3.60 -4.14 9.11
CA TYR A 76 -3.43 -3.84 10.54
C TYR A 76 -1.96 -4.05 10.94
N HIS A 77 -1.40 -3.10 11.68
CA HIS A 77 -0.04 -3.13 12.18
C HIS A 77 -0.05 -3.07 13.70
N ASP A 78 0.81 -3.88 14.30
CA ASP A 78 1.24 -3.80 15.69
C ASP A 78 2.77 -3.98 15.77
N LEU A 79 3.33 -3.99 16.98
CA LEU A 79 4.78 -4.19 17.18
C LEU A 79 5.27 -5.60 16.79
N GLY A 80 4.38 -6.54 16.46
CA GLY A 80 4.72 -7.82 15.86
C GLY A 80 4.82 -7.78 14.33
N ASN A 81 4.39 -6.68 13.71
CA ASN A 81 4.47 -6.43 12.27
C ASN A 81 5.64 -5.48 11.95
N ILE A 82 6.64 -6.01 11.27
CA ILE A 82 7.82 -5.25 10.84
C ILE A 82 7.54 -4.68 9.45
N ASN A 83 7.81 -3.40 9.25
CA ASN A 83 7.68 -2.77 7.94
C ASN A 83 9.06 -2.41 7.40
N PHE A 84 9.17 -2.45 6.09
CA PHE A 84 10.35 -2.01 5.37
C PHE A 84 9.93 -1.23 4.14
N CYS A 85 10.77 -0.30 3.70
CA CYS A 85 10.70 0.22 2.34
C CYS A 85 12.08 0.34 1.70
N PHE A 86 12.14 -0.06 0.42
CA PHE A 86 13.28 0.15 -0.45
C PHE A 86 13.00 1.36 -1.33
N ILE A 87 13.85 2.39 -1.23
CA ILE A 87 13.76 3.59 -2.06
C ILE A 87 14.97 3.61 -2.98
N THR A 88 14.70 3.65 -4.28
CA THR A 88 15.75 3.72 -5.32
C THR A 88 15.31 4.60 -6.48
N LYS A 89 16.24 4.92 -7.36
CA LYS A 89 15.93 5.55 -8.64
C LYS A 89 15.11 4.58 -9.49
N ARG A 90 14.05 5.10 -10.10
CA ARG A 90 13.14 4.32 -10.92
C ARG A 90 13.87 3.79 -12.15
N ASP A 91 13.89 2.47 -12.26
CA ASP A 91 14.33 1.74 -13.44
C ASP A 91 13.24 0.74 -13.84
N LYS A 92 12.69 0.92 -15.04
CA LYS A 92 11.57 0.10 -15.56
C LYS A 92 11.94 -1.37 -15.74
N SER A 93 13.22 -1.73 -15.72
CA SER A 93 13.69 -3.12 -15.78
C SER A 93 13.63 -3.85 -14.44
N GLN A 94 13.44 -3.13 -13.33
CA GLN A 94 13.46 -3.73 -11.99
C GLN A 94 12.09 -4.35 -11.65
N SER A 95 12.08 -5.68 -11.47
CA SER A 95 10.88 -6.42 -11.11
C SER A 95 10.59 -6.31 -9.61
N TYR A 96 9.32 -6.51 -9.24
CA TYR A 96 8.88 -6.62 -7.85
C TYR A 96 9.72 -7.63 -7.05
N GLU A 97 10.04 -8.76 -7.70
CA GLU A 97 10.78 -9.86 -7.13
C GLU A 97 12.19 -9.46 -6.71
N LYS A 98 12.89 -8.65 -7.52
CA LYS A 98 14.26 -8.18 -7.23
C LYS A 98 14.36 -7.44 -5.89
N PHE A 99 13.35 -6.66 -5.54
CA PHE A 99 13.32 -5.92 -4.28
C PHE A 99 13.03 -6.79 -3.07
N LEU A 100 12.32 -7.90 -3.26
CA LEU A 100 11.96 -8.81 -2.16
C LEU A 100 12.98 -9.94 -1.97
N THR A 101 13.86 -10.19 -2.96
CA THR A 101 14.94 -11.18 -2.87
C THR A 101 15.76 -11.04 -1.57
N PRO A 102 16.21 -9.85 -1.12
CA PRO A 102 16.97 -9.75 0.13
C PRO A 102 16.21 -10.22 1.37
N ILE A 103 14.90 -9.99 1.42
CA ILE A 103 14.03 -10.46 2.51
C ILE A 103 13.91 -12.00 2.47
N LEU A 104 13.71 -12.56 1.28
CA LEU A 104 13.61 -14.01 1.07
C LEU A 104 14.93 -14.72 1.40
N ASP A 105 16.06 -14.15 0.99
CA ASP A 105 17.38 -14.72 1.25
C ASP A 105 17.72 -14.71 2.75
N TYR A 106 17.36 -13.63 3.46
CA TYR A 106 17.51 -13.60 4.92
C TYR A 106 16.65 -14.67 5.60
N LEU A 107 15.38 -14.83 5.21
CA LEU A 107 14.52 -15.88 5.74
C LEU A 107 15.05 -17.29 5.45
N LYS A 108 15.59 -17.50 4.25
CA LYS A 108 16.26 -18.75 3.87
C LYS A 108 17.48 -19.04 4.75
N ASN A 109 18.25 -18.02 5.12
CA ASN A 109 19.37 -18.15 6.07
C ASN A 109 18.91 -18.65 7.45
N LEU A 110 17.69 -18.26 7.86
CA LEU A 110 17.04 -18.72 9.09
C LEU A 110 16.33 -20.08 8.94
N GLY A 111 16.48 -20.77 7.80
CA GLY A 111 15.83 -22.05 7.54
C GLY A 111 14.36 -21.94 7.12
N VAL A 112 13.85 -20.74 6.83
CA VAL A 112 12.45 -20.52 6.43
C VAL A 112 12.33 -20.50 4.91
N ASN A 113 11.55 -21.44 4.36
CA ASN A 113 11.29 -21.51 2.92
C ASN A 113 10.12 -20.59 2.53
N ALA A 114 10.42 -19.31 2.31
CA ALA A 114 9.48 -18.32 1.81
C ALA A 114 9.61 -18.12 0.30
N TYR A 115 8.51 -17.80 -0.39
CA TYR A 115 8.53 -17.49 -1.82
C TYR A 115 7.44 -16.49 -2.23
N PHE A 116 7.58 -15.91 -3.41
CA PHE A 116 6.63 -14.96 -3.98
C PHE A 116 5.38 -15.67 -4.51
N LYS A 117 4.19 -15.13 -4.23
CA LYS A 117 2.92 -15.67 -4.74
C LYS A 117 1.98 -14.56 -5.19
N GLY A 118 1.41 -14.71 -6.38
CA GLY A 118 0.42 -13.77 -6.90
C GLY A 118 1.07 -12.48 -7.37
N ARG A 119 0.58 -11.33 -6.87
CA ARG A 119 0.98 -10.01 -7.39
C ARG A 119 1.93 -9.26 -6.47
N ASN A 120 1.79 -9.43 -5.17
CA ASN A 120 2.46 -8.60 -4.17
C ASN A 120 2.62 -9.30 -2.80
N ASP A 121 2.42 -10.61 -2.74
CA ASP A 121 2.46 -11.35 -1.47
C ASP A 121 3.71 -12.23 -1.38
N LEU A 122 4.26 -12.35 -0.18
CA LEU A 122 5.19 -13.43 0.16
C LEU A 122 4.47 -14.43 1.06
N VAL A 123 4.75 -15.71 0.83
CA VAL A 123 4.11 -16.82 1.51
C VAL A 123 5.13 -17.81 2.08
N ILE A 124 4.72 -18.46 3.17
CA ILE A 124 5.36 -19.64 3.75
C ILE A 124 4.27 -20.72 3.84
N ASP A 125 4.52 -21.90 3.29
CA ASP A 125 3.54 -22.99 3.22
C ASP A 125 2.16 -22.54 2.70
N ASP A 126 2.16 -21.75 1.62
CA ASP A 126 0.98 -21.13 1.00
C ASP A 126 0.20 -20.14 1.89
N LYS A 127 0.69 -19.82 3.09
CA LYS A 127 0.15 -18.82 3.99
C LYS A 127 0.90 -17.50 3.85
N LYS A 128 0.17 -16.40 3.72
CA LYS A 128 0.74 -15.06 3.55
C LYS A 128 1.38 -14.57 4.85
N PHE A 129 2.63 -14.13 4.79
CA PHE A 129 3.29 -13.45 5.90
C PHE A 129 3.71 -12.02 5.55
N SER A 130 3.65 -11.63 4.28
CA SER A 130 4.02 -10.29 3.82
C SER A 130 3.05 -9.81 2.76
N GLY A 131 2.57 -8.57 2.90
CA GLY A 131 1.91 -7.84 1.82
C GLY A 131 2.78 -6.66 1.40
N ASN A 132 2.89 -6.44 0.09
CA ASN A 132 3.77 -5.42 -0.46
C ASN A 132 2.97 -4.44 -1.32
N ALA A 133 3.43 -3.20 -1.43
CA ALA A 133 2.93 -2.24 -2.42
C ALA A 133 4.07 -1.34 -2.92
N GLN A 134 3.79 -0.59 -3.99
CA GLN A 134 4.75 0.31 -4.60
C GLN A 134 4.11 1.65 -4.90
N TYR A 135 4.92 2.71 -4.92
CA TYR A 135 4.52 3.98 -5.51
C TYR A 135 5.72 4.74 -6.07
N ILE A 136 5.41 5.65 -6.99
CA ILE A 136 6.40 6.48 -7.69
C ILE A 136 6.21 7.93 -7.24
N LEU A 137 7.33 8.61 -7.03
CA LEU A 137 7.36 10.05 -6.80
C LEU A 137 8.59 10.63 -7.51
N GLY A 138 8.37 11.57 -8.42
CA GLY A 138 9.44 12.09 -9.29
C GLY A 138 10.09 10.97 -10.11
N ASP A 139 11.42 10.86 -10.02
CA ASP A 139 12.22 9.82 -10.68
C ASP A 139 12.56 8.64 -9.77
N LYS A 140 11.92 8.53 -8.59
CA LYS A 140 12.14 7.43 -7.64
C LYS A 140 10.94 6.50 -7.53
N ILE A 141 11.23 5.29 -7.07
CA ILE A 141 10.23 4.28 -6.72
C ILE A 141 10.46 3.80 -5.28
N CYS A 142 9.37 3.66 -4.54
CA CYS A 142 9.34 3.07 -3.22
C CYS A 142 8.69 1.69 -3.30
N HIS A 143 9.37 0.68 -2.78
CA HIS A 143 8.86 -0.68 -2.61
C HIS A 143 8.75 -0.94 -1.13
N HIS A 144 7.54 -0.89 -0.59
CA HIS A 144 7.33 -1.16 0.83
C HIS A 144 6.53 -2.43 1.06
N GLY A 145 6.71 -2.98 2.25
CA GLY A 145 6.07 -4.20 2.61
C GLY A 145 6.05 -4.41 4.10
N THR A 146 5.26 -5.40 4.49
CA THR A 146 5.14 -5.85 5.86
C THR A 146 5.77 -7.22 6.03
N ILE A 147 6.16 -7.57 7.24
CA ILE A 147 6.53 -8.91 7.67
C ILE A 147 5.75 -9.15 8.95
N LEU A 148 4.74 -10.02 8.86
CA LEU A 148 4.04 -10.59 10.01
C LEU A 148 5.04 -11.49 10.73
N PHE A 149 5.82 -10.92 11.65
CA PHE A 149 6.82 -11.67 12.38
C PHE A 149 6.20 -12.36 13.59
N ASN A 150 5.49 -11.59 14.42
CA ASN A 150 4.76 -12.06 15.59
C ASN A 150 3.53 -11.17 15.86
N ALA A 151 2.81 -10.82 14.79
CA ALA A 151 1.66 -9.92 14.85
C ALA A 151 0.43 -10.62 15.45
N ASN A 152 -0.47 -9.86 16.06
CA ASN A 152 -1.76 -10.36 16.54
C ASN A 152 -2.73 -10.55 15.36
N LEU A 153 -2.75 -11.76 14.81
CA LEU A 153 -3.57 -12.11 13.66
C LEU A 153 -5.09 -12.14 13.97
N GLU A 154 -5.49 -12.21 15.23
CA GLU A 154 -6.90 -12.13 15.62
C GLU A 154 -7.42 -10.70 15.47
N LYS A 155 -6.64 -9.70 15.94
CA LYS A 155 -6.95 -8.28 15.79
C LYS A 155 -7.07 -7.85 14.33
N LEU A 156 -6.25 -8.41 13.43
CA LEU A 156 -6.30 -8.13 11.99
C LEU A 156 -7.71 -8.35 11.41
N GLY A 157 -8.42 -9.39 11.85
CA GLY A 157 -9.77 -9.69 11.39
C GLY A 157 -10.88 -8.94 12.11
N GLN A 158 -10.58 -8.28 13.24
CA GLN A 158 -11.55 -7.61 14.08
C GLN A 158 -11.95 -6.24 13.54
N PHE A 159 -10.98 -5.46 13.05
CA PHE A 159 -11.18 -4.04 12.71
C PHE A 159 -11.43 -3.76 11.23
N LEU A 160 -11.11 -4.72 10.35
CA LEU A 160 -11.33 -4.61 8.91
C LEU A 160 -12.70 -5.15 8.50
N ILE A 161 -13.34 -4.48 7.55
CA ILE A 161 -14.61 -4.89 6.95
C ILE A 161 -14.32 -5.82 5.77
N PRO A 162 -14.80 -7.08 5.76
CA PRO A 162 -14.59 -7.98 4.63
C PRO A 162 -15.33 -7.51 3.38
N SER A 163 -14.64 -7.41 2.25
CA SER A 163 -15.28 -7.13 0.94
C SER A 163 -16.20 -8.29 0.53
N LYS A 164 -17.46 -7.98 0.21
CA LYS A 164 -18.47 -8.95 -0.26
C LYS A 164 -18.03 -9.66 -1.55
N LEU A 165 -17.51 -8.93 -2.54
CA LEU A 165 -16.99 -9.50 -3.79
C LEU A 165 -15.81 -10.48 -3.56
N LYS A 166 -14.95 -10.20 -2.56
CA LYS A 166 -13.88 -11.14 -2.20
C LYS A 166 -14.43 -12.42 -1.57
N MET A 167 -15.57 -12.35 -0.88
CA MET A 167 -16.23 -13.51 -0.27
C MET A 167 -16.96 -14.37 -1.31
N GLU A 168 -17.70 -13.75 -2.24
CA GLU A 168 -18.46 -14.44 -3.29
C GLU A 168 -17.56 -15.26 -4.22
N SER A 169 -16.41 -14.70 -4.60
CA SER A 169 -15.46 -15.36 -5.50
C SER A 169 -14.61 -16.47 -4.86
N LYS A 170 -14.58 -16.60 -3.52
CA LYS A 170 -13.72 -17.57 -2.82
C LYS A 170 -14.48 -18.56 -1.92
N GLY A 171 -15.80 -18.47 -1.79
CA GLY A 171 -16.56 -19.28 -0.84
C GLY A 171 -16.26 -18.89 0.62
N ILE A 172 -17.27 -18.97 1.47
CA ILE A 172 -17.29 -18.42 2.84
C ILE A 172 -16.13 -18.94 3.72
N LYS A 173 -15.60 -20.13 3.44
CA LYS A 173 -14.49 -20.76 4.21
C LYS A 173 -13.07 -20.42 3.71
N SER A 174 -12.89 -19.85 2.51
CA SER A 174 -11.57 -19.64 1.88
C SER A 174 -11.26 -18.17 1.52
N ALA A 175 -12.15 -17.23 1.84
CA ALA A 175 -11.95 -15.82 1.51
C ALA A 175 -10.90 -15.10 2.39
N ARG A 176 -10.61 -15.62 3.59
CA ARG A 176 -9.43 -15.21 4.36
C ARG A 176 -8.21 -15.88 3.73
N GLN A 177 -7.34 -15.11 3.08
CA GLN A 177 -5.96 -15.57 2.88
C GLN A 177 -5.47 -16.04 4.25
N ARG A 178 -5.09 -17.32 4.35
CA ARG A 178 -4.48 -17.81 5.59
C ARG A 178 -3.20 -17.02 5.76
N VAL A 179 -3.15 -16.17 6.77
CA VAL A 179 -1.94 -15.46 7.17
C VAL A 179 -1.18 -16.31 8.18
N THR A 180 0.13 -16.10 8.28
CA THR A 180 0.99 -16.78 9.25
C THR A 180 2.04 -15.81 9.76
N ASN A 181 2.46 -16.01 10.99
CA ASN A 181 3.63 -15.31 11.52
C ASN A 181 4.91 -16.08 11.16
N VAL A 182 5.99 -15.35 10.90
CA VAL A 182 7.32 -15.95 10.67
C VAL A 182 7.81 -16.66 11.92
N ILE A 183 7.56 -16.12 13.12
CA ILE A 183 7.99 -16.74 14.37
C ILE A 183 7.45 -18.16 14.54
N ASP A 184 6.27 -18.48 13.99
CA ASP A 184 5.63 -19.80 14.13
C ASP A 184 6.45 -20.89 13.44
N VAL A 185 7.10 -20.57 12.33
CA VAL A 185 7.86 -21.51 11.50
C VAL A 185 9.35 -21.55 11.80
N LEU A 186 9.87 -20.59 12.57
CA LEU A 186 11.28 -20.58 12.99
C LEU A 186 11.60 -21.76 13.91
N GLU A 187 12.69 -22.48 13.61
CA GLU A 187 13.23 -23.55 14.46
C GLU A 187 13.73 -22.98 15.80
N LYS A 188 14.53 -21.91 15.73
CA LYS A 188 14.98 -21.15 16.89
C LYS A 188 14.17 -19.87 17.01
N LYS A 189 13.33 -19.79 18.04
CA LYS A 189 12.56 -18.57 18.35
C LYS A 189 13.51 -17.42 18.70
N MET A 190 13.12 -16.21 18.31
CA MET A 190 13.82 -14.96 18.60
C MET A 190 12.80 -13.83 18.75
N SER A 191 13.20 -12.74 19.39
CA SER A 191 12.36 -11.56 19.52
C SER A 191 12.25 -10.79 18.20
N VAL A 192 11.28 -9.87 18.13
CA VAL A 192 11.13 -8.96 16.97
C VAL A 192 12.40 -8.12 16.79
N GLU A 193 12.96 -7.61 17.88
CA GLU A 193 14.17 -6.80 17.89
C GLU A 193 15.39 -7.60 17.42
N GLU A 194 15.52 -8.86 17.85
CA GLU A 194 16.57 -9.77 17.38
C GLU A 194 16.46 -10.03 15.88
N PHE A 195 15.24 -10.22 15.37
CA PHE A 195 14.99 -10.40 13.94
C PHE A 195 15.32 -9.14 13.13
N ILE A 196 14.89 -7.95 13.57
CA ILE A 196 15.23 -6.68 12.90
C ILE A 196 16.74 -6.48 12.88
N LYS A 197 17.41 -6.68 14.01
CA LYS A 197 18.87 -6.54 14.11
C LYS A 197 19.60 -7.55 13.21
N GLY A 198 19.13 -8.80 13.18
CA GLY A 198 19.69 -9.85 12.33
C GLY A 198 19.50 -9.53 10.84
N MET A 199 18.33 -9.01 10.47
CA MET A 199 18.04 -8.57 9.11
C MET A 199 18.95 -7.40 8.72
N ILE A 200 19.05 -6.36 9.54
CA ILE A 200 19.97 -5.23 9.30
C ILE A 200 21.41 -5.73 9.11
N GLY A 201 21.91 -6.60 9.99
CA GLY A 201 23.24 -7.19 9.87
C GLY A 201 23.42 -8.02 8.59
N TYR A 202 22.35 -8.66 8.10
CA TYR A 202 22.36 -9.34 6.80
C TYR A 202 22.52 -8.35 5.65
N PHE A 203 21.80 -7.22 5.67
CA PHE A 203 21.96 -6.16 4.68
C PHE A 203 23.36 -5.51 4.70
N GLU A 204 23.93 -5.27 5.88
CA GLU A 204 25.30 -4.76 6.02
C GLU A 204 26.31 -5.71 5.38
N LYS A 205 26.17 -7.01 5.62
CA LYS A 205 27.13 -8.03 5.15
C LYS A 205 27.00 -8.37 3.66
N HIS A 206 25.78 -8.40 3.14
CA HIS A 206 25.50 -8.95 1.80
C HIS A 206 25.13 -7.91 0.74
N TYR A 207 24.81 -6.67 1.14
CA TYR A 207 24.34 -5.61 0.25
C TYR A 207 25.05 -4.26 0.45
N ASP A 208 26.23 -4.26 1.06
CA ASP A 208 27.01 -3.06 1.39
C ASP A 208 26.14 -2.00 2.08
N GLY A 209 25.31 -2.47 3.01
CA GLY A 209 24.45 -1.66 3.85
C GLY A 209 25.25 -0.86 4.87
N LYS A 210 24.87 0.40 5.07
CA LYS A 210 25.40 1.26 6.13
C LYS A 210 24.26 1.78 6.99
N VAL A 211 24.26 1.40 8.26
CA VAL A 211 23.27 1.90 9.22
C VAL A 211 23.62 3.33 9.58
N GLU A 212 22.67 4.23 9.37
CA GLU A 212 22.76 5.64 9.75
C GLU A 212 21.51 6.04 10.56
N GLU A 213 21.61 7.12 11.32
CA GLU A 213 20.43 7.73 11.91
C GLU A 213 19.61 8.45 10.84
N LEU A 214 18.28 8.50 11.03
CA LEU A 214 17.40 9.30 10.18
C LEU A 214 17.89 10.77 10.19
N PRO A 215 18.23 11.36 9.03
CA PRO A 215 18.79 12.70 8.99
C PRO A 215 17.80 13.74 9.50
N GLU A 216 18.25 14.58 10.44
CA GLU A 216 17.41 15.64 11.03
C GLU A 216 16.96 16.69 10.00
N LYS A 217 17.68 16.83 8.88
CA LYS A 217 17.30 17.74 7.78
C LYS A 217 15.88 17.50 7.24
N TYR A 218 15.33 16.30 7.41
CA TYR A 218 13.97 15.97 6.96
C TYR A 218 12.88 16.38 7.96
N GLN A 219 13.22 16.65 9.23
CA GLN A 219 12.24 16.93 10.30
C GLN A 219 11.23 18.03 9.93
N PRO A 220 11.61 19.18 9.35
CA PRO A 220 10.64 20.21 8.97
C PRO A 220 9.63 19.69 7.92
N ARG A 221 10.10 18.94 6.93
CA ARG A 221 9.25 18.39 5.86
C ARG A 221 8.37 17.25 6.37
N VAL A 222 8.91 16.39 7.23
CA VAL A 222 8.15 15.33 7.93
C VAL A 222 7.01 15.94 8.72
N LYS A 223 7.25 17.03 9.45
CA LYS A 223 6.21 17.74 10.20
C LYS A 223 5.13 18.29 9.27
N GLU A 224 5.50 18.95 8.17
CA GLU A 224 4.54 19.49 7.20
C GLU A 224 3.65 18.39 6.60
N ILE A 225 4.25 17.28 6.18
CA ILE A 225 3.51 16.12 5.65
C ILE A 225 2.62 15.53 6.75
N SER A 226 3.14 15.36 7.97
CA SER A 226 2.41 14.84 9.13
C SER A 226 1.15 15.67 9.44
N ASP A 227 1.28 17.00 9.45
CA ASP A 227 0.17 17.92 9.68
C ASP A 227 -0.92 17.74 8.60
N TYR A 228 -0.53 17.51 7.35
CA TYR A 228 -1.46 17.29 6.24
C TYR A 228 -2.12 15.90 6.26
N VAL A 229 -1.37 14.81 6.48
CA VAL A 229 -1.90 13.43 6.39
C VAL A 229 -2.83 13.07 7.56
N GLN A 230 -2.83 13.87 8.63
CA GLN A 230 -3.80 13.76 9.73
C GLN A 230 -5.13 14.46 9.43
N THR A 231 -5.20 15.27 8.36
CA THR A 231 -6.43 15.97 8.00
C THR A 231 -7.51 15.00 7.53
N LYS A 232 -8.78 15.38 7.74
CA LYS A 232 -9.91 14.61 7.21
C LYS A 232 -9.91 14.53 5.68
N ASP A 233 -9.41 15.57 5.03
CA ASP A 233 -9.31 15.64 3.57
C ASP A 233 -8.38 14.56 3.02
N TRP A 234 -7.25 14.28 3.69
CA TRP A 234 -6.38 13.17 3.29
C TRP A 234 -6.97 11.81 3.71
N LEU A 235 -7.37 11.66 4.98
CA LEU A 235 -7.79 10.38 5.52
C LEU A 235 -9.07 9.86 4.86
N PHE A 236 -10.11 10.68 4.79
CA PHE A 236 -11.43 10.25 4.31
C PHE A 236 -11.67 10.56 2.83
N LYS A 237 -10.85 11.43 2.24
CA LYS A 237 -11.07 12.07 0.94
C LYS A 237 -12.41 12.80 0.88
N LYS A 238 -12.51 13.74 -0.06
CA LYS A 238 -13.75 14.49 -0.26
C LYS A 238 -14.86 13.54 -0.73
N GLN A 239 -15.95 13.49 0.03
CA GLN A 239 -17.15 12.74 -0.32
C GLN A 239 -18.12 13.68 -1.07
N PHE A 240 -18.62 13.22 -2.21
CA PHE A 240 -19.64 13.92 -2.98
C PHE A 240 -20.94 13.10 -2.97
N PRO A 241 -22.11 13.72 -3.14
CA PRO A 241 -23.33 12.97 -3.41
C PRO A 241 -23.21 12.32 -4.79
N PHE A 242 -22.96 11.02 -4.83
CA PHE A 242 -22.90 10.24 -6.06
C PHE A 242 -24.28 9.63 -6.35
N SER A 243 -24.73 9.68 -7.60
CA SER A 243 -25.98 9.07 -8.03
C SER A 243 -25.79 7.64 -8.56
N VAL A 244 -24.56 7.31 -8.96
CA VAL A 244 -24.19 5.98 -9.48
C VAL A 244 -22.98 5.46 -8.71
N SER A 245 -22.99 4.16 -8.43
CA SER A 245 -21.88 3.42 -7.81
C SER A 245 -21.80 2.03 -8.44
N ASN A 246 -20.80 1.83 -9.29
CA ASN A 246 -20.53 0.55 -9.93
C ASN A 246 -19.23 -0.04 -9.39
N GLU A 247 -19.15 -1.36 -9.25
CA GLU A 247 -17.95 -2.02 -8.76
C GLU A 247 -17.74 -3.37 -9.48
N ALA A 248 -16.48 -3.68 -9.79
CA ALA A 248 -16.11 -4.91 -10.48
C ALA A 248 -14.74 -5.41 -9.99
N LYS A 249 -14.52 -6.72 -10.11
CA LYS A 249 -13.27 -7.38 -9.70
C LYS A 249 -12.51 -7.87 -10.93
N TYR A 250 -11.27 -7.40 -11.07
CA TYR A 250 -10.35 -7.77 -12.13
C TYR A 250 -9.09 -8.44 -11.57
N THR A 251 -8.22 -8.89 -12.47
CA THR A 251 -6.90 -9.44 -12.10
C THR A 251 -6.06 -8.39 -11.35
N ALA A 252 -6.16 -7.12 -11.77
CA ALA A 252 -5.45 -5.98 -11.17
C ALA A 252 -6.06 -5.48 -9.84
N GLY A 253 -7.19 -6.03 -9.39
CA GLY A 253 -7.86 -5.65 -8.14
C GLY A 253 -9.32 -5.32 -8.35
N ILE A 254 -9.96 -4.87 -7.27
CA ILE A 254 -11.31 -4.33 -7.31
C ILE A 254 -11.24 -2.87 -7.74
N LEU A 255 -12.04 -2.52 -8.74
CA LEU A 255 -12.30 -1.13 -9.13
C LEU A 255 -13.74 -0.79 -8.78
N LYS A 256 -13.93 0.31 -8.07
CA LYS A 256 -15.22 0.92 -7.79
C LYS A 256 -15.23 2.33 -8.37
N VAL A 257 -16.28 2.66 -9.11
CA VAL A 257 -16.45 3.99 -9.69
C VAL A 257 -17.75 4.57 -9.14
N LYS A 258 -17.64 5.75 -8.53
CA LYS A 258 -18.80 6.52 -8.07
C LYS A 258 -18.83 7.85 -8.81
N TYR A 259 -19.99 8.25 -9.32
CA TYR A 259 -20.13 9.49 -10.07
C TYR A 259 -21.54 10.08 -10.02
N SER A 260 -21.66 11.35 -10.40
CA SER A 260 -22.92 12.05 -10.67
C SER A 260 -22.92 12.63 -12.09
N ILE A 261 -24.08 12.65 -12.73
CA ILE A 261 -24.26 13.23 -14.07
C ILE A 261 -25.19 14.43 -13.96
N LYS A 262 -24.79 15.54 -14.58
CA LYS A 262 -25.62 16.73 -14.77
C LYS A 262 -25.52 17.16 -16.23
N GLU A 263 -26.67 17.37 -16.88
CA GLU A 263 -26.73 17.80 -18.29
C GLU A 263 -25.89 16.91 -19.23
N ALA A 264 -26.01 15.59 -19.07
CA ALA A 264 -25.26 14.57 -19.81
C ALA A 264 -23.72 14.68 -19.68
N ARG A 265 -23.21 15.29 -18.61
CA ARG A 265 -21.78 15.41 -18.29
C ARG A 265 -21.47 14.90 -16.91
N PHE A 266 -20.25 14.41 -16.68
CA PHE A 266 -19.80 14.05 -15.33
C PHE A 266 -19.68 15.31 -14.49
N GLU A 267 -20.46 15.42 -13.42
CA GLU A 267 -20.34 16.51 -12.46
C GLU A 267 -19.25 16.19 -11.42
N ASN A 268 -19.25 14.95 -10.91
CA ASN A 268 -18.19 14.41 -10.06
C ASN A 268 -17.93 12.95 -10.44
N ILE A 269 -16.68 12.50 -10.29
CA ILE A 269 -16.30 11.09 -10.44
C ILE A 269 -15.13 10.76 -9.53
N VAL A 270 -15.16 9.58 -8.92
CA VAL A 270 -14.04 9.03 -8.15
C VAL A 270 -13.81 7.57 -8.50
N PHE A 271 -12.53 7.19 -8.48
CA PHE A 271 -12.09 5.81 -8.61
C PHE A 271 -11.57 5.35 -7.25
N GLU A 272 -12.21 4.32 -6.71
CA GLU A 272 -11.89 3.69 -5.43
C GLU A 272 -11.54 2.22 -5.65
N GLY A 273 -10.78 1.62 -4.72
CA GLY A 273 -10.47 0.20 -4.78
C GLY A 273 -9.12 -0.18 -4.18
N ASP A 274 -8.75 -1.45 -4.38
CA ASP A 274 -7.52 -2.05 -3.86
C ASP A 274 -6.50 -2.38 -4.95
N PHE A 275 -6.66 -1.82 -6.15
CA PHE A 275 -5.67 -1.94 -7.22
C PHE A 275 -4.32 -1.29 -6.83
N LEU A 276 -3.23 -1.86 -7.35
CA LEU A 276 -1.86 -1.50 -6.97
C LEU A 276 -1.35 -0.31 -7.81
N ALA A 277 -2.03 0.83 -7.68
CA ALA A 277 -1.63 2.08 -8.33
C ALA A 277 -0.24 2.54 -7.86
N LEU A 278 0.62 2.88 -8.82
CA LEU A 278 1.94 3.43 -8.59
C LEU A 278 1.91 4.96 -8.46
N THR A 279 1.06 5.63 -9.24
CA THR A 279 0.82 7.09 -9.17
C THR A 279 -0.64 7.37 -8.82
N ASP A 280 -0.97 8.60 -8.43
CA ASP A 280 -2.38 8.99 -8.31
C ASP A 280 -3.02 9.12 -9.71
N HIS A 281 -4.34 9.28 -9.72
CA HIS A 281 -5.18 9.42 -10.91
C HIS A 281 -5.99 10.72 -10.87
N GLU A 282 -5.51 11.76 -10.16
CA GLU A 282 -6.25 13.03 -10.01
C GLU A 282 -6.44 13.74 -11.36
N GLU A 283 -5.44 13.71 -12.23
CA GLU A 283 -5.54 14.31 -13.56
C GLU A 283 -6.58 13.63 -14.45
N VAL A 284 -6.80 12.33 -14.28
CA VAL A 284 -7.88 11.59 -14.97
C VAL A 284 -9.23 12.09 -14.50
N ILE A 285 -9.42 12.23 -13.18
CA ILE A 285 -10.65 12.78 -12.59
C ILE A 285 -10.90 14.20 -13.12
N LYS A 286 -9.87 15.07 -13.11
CA LYS A 286 -9.99 16.46 -13.58
C LYS A 286 -10.43 16.55 -15.04
N LYS A 287 -9.91 15.68 -15.93
CA LYS A 287 -10.32 15.65 -17.33
C LYS A 287 -11.71 15.07 -17.55
N LEU A 288 -12.14 14.14 -16.70
CA LEU A 288 -13.48 13.54 -16.81
C LEU A 288 -14.56 14.48 -16.29
N ILE A 289 -14.31 15.26 -15.23
CA ILE A 289 -15.24 16.29 -14.76
C ILE A 289 -15.55 17.26 -15.91
N ASN A 290 -16.84 17.53 -16.10
CA ASN A 290 -17.43 18.28 -17.22
C ASN A 290 -17.29 17.65 -18.61
N SER A 291 -16.69 16.47 -18.77
CA SER A 291 -16.73 15.74 -20.04
C SER A 291 -18.11 15.09 -20.27
N GLU A 292 -18.45 14.84 -21.54
CA GLU A 292 -19.72 14.17 -21.89
C GLU A 292 -19.76 12.75 -21.34
N TYR A 293 -20.90 12.34 -20.80
CA TYR A 293 -21.15 10.95 -20.39
C TYR A 293 -21.34 10.07 -21.63
N ASN A 294 -20.22 9.76 -22.29
CA ASN A 294 -20.17 9.01 -23.53
C ASN A 294 -18.94 8.08 -23.51
N LYS A 295 -19.17 6.78 -23.75
CA LYS A 295 -18.13 5.74 -23.65
C LYS A 295 -16.93 6.00 -24.57
N GLN A 296 -17.18 6.52 -25.77
CA GLN A 296 -16.10 6.82 -26.71
C GLN A 296 -15.29 8.04 -26.28
N GLU A 297 -15.94 9.07 -25.75
CA GLU A 297 -15.24 10.25 -25.22
C GLU A 297 -14.40 9.91 -23.98
N THR A 298 -14.97 9.16 -23.04
CA THR A 298 -14.23 8.66 -21.86
C THR A 298 -13.03 7.80 -22.28
N ARG A 299 -13.20 6.93 -23.29
CA ARG A 299 -12.08 6.16 -23.84
C ARG A 299 -10.98 7.06 -24.40
N ASN A 300 -11.32 8.11 -25.14
CA ASN A 300 -10.36 9.05 -25.71
C ASN A 300 -9.59 9.79 -24.60
N ILE A 301 -10.28 10.22 -23.54
CA ILE A 301 -9.66 10.85 -22.38
C ILE A 301 -8.66 9.90 -21.71
N LEU A 302 -9.07 8.66 -21.43
CA LEU A 302 -8.19 7.65 -20.82
C LEU A 302 -6.94 7.38 -21.69
N LYS A 303 -7.10 7.23 -23.01
CA LYS A 303 -5.99 7.05 -23.96
C LYS A 303 -5.03 8.24 -24.04
N SER A 304 -5.43 9.43 -23.59
CA SER A 304 -4.56 10.61 -23.59
C SER A 304 -3.46 10.56 -22.51
N PHE A 305 -3.52 9.60 -21.58
CA PHE A 305 -2.55 9.46 -20.49
C PHE A 305 -1.52 8.36 -20.79
N ASN A 306 -0.26 8.76 -20.96
CA ASN A 306 0.85 7.83 -21.26
C ASN A 306 1.19 6.89 -20.09
N ASN A 307 0.78 7.23 -18.86
CA ASN A 307 1.05 6.46 -17.65
C ASN A 307 -0.23 5.88 -17.01
N LEU A 308 -1.31 5.72 -17.78
CA LEU A 308 -2.60 5.22 -17.26
C LEU A 308 -2.46 3.87 -16.53
N THR A 309 -1.66 2.95 -17.08
CA THR A 309 -1.37 1.65 -16.44
C THR A 309 -0.76 1.81 -15.04
N GLU A 310 0.08 2.84 -14.83
CA GLU A 310 0.69 3.15 -13.53
C GLU A 310 -0.35 3.73 -12.57
N MET A 311 -1.26 4.57 -13.07
CA MET A 311 -2.35 5.19 -12.30
C MET A 311 -3.37 4.17 -11.80
N PHE A 312 -3.64 3.12 -12.58
CA PHE A 312 -4.66 2.11 -12.29
C PHE A 312 -4.10 0.72 -11.95
N GLY A 313 -2.79 0.61 -11.71
CA GLY A 313 -2.17 -0.62 -11.20
C GLY A 313 -2.35 -1.84 -12.11
N GLY A 314 -2.36 -1.62 -13.43
CA GLY A 314 -2.53 -2.67 -14.43
C GLY A 314 -3.97 -2.94 -14.89
N LEU A 315 -4.97 -2.15 -14.48
CA LEU A 315 -6.31 -2.23 -15.08
C LEU A 315 -6.26 -1.73 -16.52
N GLU A 316 -6.91 -2.47 -17.42
CA GLU A 316 -7.04 -2.11 -18.82
C GLU A 316 -8.13 -1.05 -19.03
N ILE A 317 -8.01 -0.27 -20.11
CA ILE A 317 -8.99 0.78 -20.43
C ILE A 317 -10.42 0.22 -20.52
N GLU A 318 -10.58 -0.96 -21.13
CA GLU A 318 -11.91 -1.57 -21.25
C GLU A 318 -12.46 -2.02 -19.89
N GLU A 319 -11.63 -2.49 -18.95
CA GLU A 319 -12.06 -2.82 -17.58
C GLU A 319 -12.55 -1.56 -16.84
N ILE A 320 -11.85 -0.43 -17.02
CA ILE A 320 -12.26 0.86 -16.45
C ILE A 320 -13.60 1.30 -17.06
N LEU A 321 -13.76 1.21 -18.38
CA LEU A 321 -15.01 1.58 -19.07
C LEU A 321 -16.18 0.68 -18.66
N LEU A 322 -16.00 -0.64 -18.66
CA LEU A 322 -17.03 -1.59 -18.21
C LEU A 322 -17.54 -1.23 -16.81
N THR A 323 -16.61 -0.88 -15.91
CA THR A 323 -16.97 -0.47 -14.55
C THR A 323 -17.71 0.88 -14.52
N ILE A 324 -17.27 1.89 -15.28
CA ILE A 324 -17.96 3.18 -15.36
C ILE A 324 -19.41 3.01 -15.85
N TYR A 325 -19.62 2.20 -16.89
CA TYR A 325 -20.92 2.05 -17.56
C TYR A 325 -21.79 0.91 -17.00
N GLY A 326 -21.27 0.09 -16.08
CA GLY A 326 -22.01 -0.96 -15.39
C GLY A 326 -22.37 -2.16 -16.29
N GLU A 327 -21.46 -2.51 -17.20
CA GLU A 327 -21.62 -3.57 -18.21
C GLU A 327 -21.05 -4.93 -17.78
#